data_AF-A0A256W6W1-F1
#
_entry.id   AF-A0A256W6W1-F1
#
_cell.length_a   1.000
_cell.length_b   1.000
_cell.length_c   1.000
_cell.angle_alpha   90.00
_cell.angle_beta   90.00
_cell.angle_gamma   90.00
#
_symmetry.space_group_name_H-M   'P 1'
#
loop_
_entity.id
_entity.type
_entity.pdbx_description
1 polymer ?
#
loop_
_entity_poly.entity_id
_entity_poly.type
_entity_poly.pdbx_seq_one_letter_code
_entity_poly.pdbx_strand_id
1 'polypeptide(L)' 'MINTAIEQWGAIGKVSVTGFRGSFLQREGKLQLTDSGWNLKVDRKSYDLLLDRLPWMISMIKLKWMDKVLYVDW' A
#
# COMPACT_ATOMS: atom_id res chain seq x y z
N MET A 1 -11.01 5.17 -10.84
CA MET A 1 -10.54 4.65 -9.54
C MET A 1 -9.13 5.14 -9.19
N ILE A 2 -8.08 4.87 -9.99
CA ILE A 2 -6.71 5.30 -9.63
C ILE A 2 -6.52 6.83 -9.60
N ASN A 3 -7.11 7.56 -10.55
CA ASN A 3 -7.09 9.02 -10.54
C ASN A 3 -7.75 9.58 -9.27
N THR A 4 -8.88 9.00 -8.86
CA THR A 4 -9.56 9.37 -7.61
C THR A 4 -8.67 9.15 -6.39
N ALA A 5 -7.91 8.05 -6.33
CA ALA A 5 -6.95 7.82 -5.24
C ALA A 5 -5.85 8.88 -5.24
N ILE A 6 -5.31 9.25 -6.41
CA ILE A 6 -4.31 10.31 -6.55
C ILE A 6 -4.88 11.66 -6.09
N GLU A 7 -6.09 12.00 -6.51
CA GLU A 7 -6.79 13.24 -6.17
C GLU A 7 -7.09 13.34 -4.66
N GLN A 8 -7.54 12.24 -4.04
CA GLN A 8 -7.91 12.21 -2.62
C GLN A 8 -6.69 12.24 -1.68
N TRP A 9 -5.54 11.72 -2.10
CA TRP A 9 -4.34 11.73 -1.25
C TRP A 9 -3.80 13.15 -1.06
N GLY A 10 -3.75 13.97 -2.12
CA GLY A 10 -3.35 15.38 -2.08
C GLY A 10 -1.87 15.65 -1.76
N ALA A 11 -1.28 14.95 -0.79
CA ALA A 11 0.10 15.12 -0.32
C ALA A 11 1.17 14.71 -1.35
N ILE A 12 0.82 13.82 -2.28
CA ILE A 12 1.72 13.38 -3.37
C ILE A 12 1.76 14.35 -4.55
N GLY A 13 0.91 15.39 -4.54
CA GLY A 13 0.84 16.40 -5.58
C GLY A 13 0.45 15.83 -6.96
N LYS A 14 1.01 16.42 -8.02
CA LYS A 14 0.78 15.97 -9.39
C LYS A 14 1.73 14.81 -9.70
N VAL A 15 1.20 13.59 -9.67
CA VAL A 15 1.90 12.39 -10.12
C VAL A 15 1.14 11.77 -11.29
N SER A 16 1.88 11.24 -12.28
CA SER A 16 1.25 10.46 -13.34
C SER A 16 0.75 9.12 -12.80
N VAL A 17 -0.25 8.53 -13.43
CA VAL A 17 -0.75 7.19 -13.07
C VAL A 17 0.38 6.15 -13.08
N THR A 18 1.29 6.25 -14.05
CA THR A 18 2.45 5.36 -14.16
C THR A 18 3.42 5.55 -12.98
N GLY A 19 3.73 6.80 -12.61
CA GLY A 19 4.56 7.09 -11.46
C GLY A 19 3.93 6.59 -10.16
N PHE A 20 2.64 6.84 -9.97
CA PHE A 20 1.90 6.36 -8.81
C PHE A 20 1.95 4.83 -8.67
N ARG A 21 1.74 4.10 -9.76
CA ARG A 21 1.82 2.64 -9.77
C ARG A 21 3.22 2.17 -9.40
N GLY A 22 4.26 2.69 -10.07
CA GLY A 22 5.64 2.28 -9.83
C GLY A 22 6.13 2.61 -8.41
N SER A 23 5.69 3.74 -7.85
CA SER A 23 6.11 4.16 -6.51
C SER A 23 5.33 3.48 -5.40
N PHE A 24 4.01 3.33 -5.51
CA PHE A 24 3.19 2.94 -4.34
C PHE A 24 2.43 1.63 -4.49
N LEU A 25 2.24 1.12 -5.71
CA LEU A 25 1.47 -0.12 -5.93
C LEU A 25 2.34 -1.30 -6.35
N GLN A 26 3.43 -1.05 -7.09
CA GLN A 26 4.33 -2.07 -7.62
C GLN A 26 5.61 -2.05 -6.81
N ARG A 27 5.59 -2.78 -5.69
CA ARG A 27 6.69 -2.81 -4.74
C ARG A 27 7.21 -4.21 -4.53
N GLU A 28 8.53 -4.29 -4.43
CA GLU A 28 9.20 -5.51 -3.99
C GLU A 28 8.92 -5.71 -2.51
N GLY A 29 8.73 -6.97 -2.14
CA GLY A 29 8.44 -7.36 -0.79
C GLY A 29 8.42 -8.86 -0.61
N LYS A 30 8.42 -9.27 0.65
CA LYS A 30 8.37 -10.67 1.06
C LYS A 30 7.04 -10.98 1.71
N LEU A 31 6.33 -11.95 1.15
CA LEU A 31 5.09 -12.48 1.70
C LEU A 31 5.38 -13.74 2.53
N GLN A 32 4.86 -13.77 3.76
CA GLN A 32 4.98 -14.91 4.66
C GLN A 32 3.62 -15.25 5.28
N LEU A 33 3.28 -16.54 5.28
CA LEU A 33 2.13 -17.04 6.03
C LEU A 33 2.56 -17.33 7.47
N THR A 34 1.76 -16.86 8.41
CA THR A 34 1.92 -17.09 9.86
C THR A 34 0.61 -17.56 10.47
N ASP A 35 0.63 -17.87 11.76
CA ASP A 35 -0.56 -18.28 12.50
C ASP A 35 -1.61 -17.17 12.57
N SER A 36 -1.17 -15.90 12.66
CA SER A 36 -2.06 -14.73 12.72
C SER A 36 -2.59 -14.27 11.36
N GLY A 37 -2.00 -14.74 10.25
CA GLY A 37 -2.39 -14.34 8.90
C GLY A 37 -1.23 -14.24 7.93
N TRP A 38 -1.47 -13.55 6.82
CA TRP A 38 -0.42 -13.18 5.88
C TRP A 38 0.29 -11.93 6.38
N ASN A 39 1.63 -11.95 6.37
CA ASN A 39 2.46 -10.79 6.61
C ASN A 39 3.23 -10.46 5.33
N LEU A 40 2.98 -9.29 4.77
CA LEU A 40 3.74 -8.73 3.66
C LEU A 40 4.69 -7.67 4.21
N LYS A 41 5.99 -7.90 4.06
CA LYS A 41 7.02 -6.89 4.34
C LYS A 41 7.46 -6.26 3.04
N VAL A 42 7.22 -4.97 2.88
CA VAL A 42 7.58 -4.20 1.69
C VAL A 42 8.97 -3.60 1.86
N ASP A 43 9.74 -3.53 0.77
CA ASP A 43 11.06 -2.91 0.80
C ASP A 43 10.94 -1.38 0.92
N ARG A 44 11.50 -0.82 1.99
CA ARG A 44 11.45 0.62 2.27
C ARG A 44 12.13 1.47 1.20
N LYS A 45 11.47 2.57 0.85
CA LYS A 45 11.94 3.60 -0.08
C LYS A 45 11.76 4.97 0.56
N SER A 46 12.55 5.94 0.10
CA SER A 46 12.55 7.29 0.69
C SER A 46 11.20 7.99 0.63
N TYR A 47 10.38 7.70 -0.38
CA TYR A 47 9.06 8.31 -0.56
C TYR A 47 7.96 7.65 0.28
N ASP A 48 8.25 6.62 1.07
CA ASP A 48 7.26 5.97 1.94
C ASP A 48 6.78 6.87 3.08
N LEU A 49 7.55 7.91 3.43
CA LEU A 49 7.12 8.98 4.33
C LEU A 49 5.81 9.67 3.91
N LEU A 50 5.42 9.54 2.64
CA LEU A 50 4.15 10.07 2.14
C LEU A 50 2.96 9.18 2.51
N LEU A 51 3.19 7.88 2.78
CA LEU A 51 2.15 6.92 3.15
C LEU A 51 1.47 7.30 4.47
N ASP A 52 2.20 7.95 5.39
CA ASP A 52 1.65 8.48 6.64
C ASP A 52 0.57 9.56 6.43
N ARG A 53 0.49 10.11 5.22
CA ARG A 53 -0.50 11.13 4.84
C ARG A 53 -1.68 10.58 4.04
N LEU A 54 -1.80 9.25 3.95
CA LEU A 54 -2.93 8.63 3.30
C LEU A 54 -4.22 8.85 4.11
N PRO A 55 -5.35 9.16 3.46
CA PRO A 55 -6.62 9.30 4.15
C PRO A 55 -7.30 7.95 4.44
N TRP A 56 -6.65 6.82 4.14
CA TRP A 56 -7.15 5.47 4.39
C TRP A 56 -6.03 4.55 4.92
N MET A 57 -6.43 3.48 5.60
CA MET A 57 -5.50 2.51 6.18
C MET A 57 -5.01 1.50 5.12
N ILE A 58 -3.71 1.26 5.08
CA ILE A 58 -3.06 0.32 4.13
C ILE A 58 -2.22 -0.77 4.79
N SER A 59 -2.18 -0.81 6.13
CA SER A 59 -1.38 -1.77 6.92
C SER A 59 -2.14 -3.05 7.27
N MET A 60 -3.47 -3.07 7.10
CA MET A 60 -4.28 -4.28 7.32
C MET A 60 -5.36 -4.38 6.24
N ILE A 61 -5.34 -5.49 5.51
CA ILE A 61 -6.23 -5.73 4.37
C ILE A 61 -6.99 -7.04 4.63
N LYS A 62 -8.31 -6.95 4.64
CA LYS A 62 -9.21 -8.11 4.75
C LYS A 62 -10.40 -7.91 3.82
N LEU A 63 -10.31 -8.48 2.63
CA LEU A 63 -11.38 -8.46 1.64
C LEU A 63 -12.35 -9.62 1.89
N LYS A 64 -13.58 -9.50 1.39
CA LYS A 64 -14.65 -10.49 1.62
C LYS A 64 -14.31 -11.92 1.18
N TRP A 65 -13.39 -12.06 0.22
CA TRP A 65 -12.97 -13.34 -0.35
C TRP A 65 -11.69 -13.90 0.29
N MET A 66 -11.04 -13.17 1.19
CA MET A 66 -9.80 -13.62 1.83
C MET A 66 -10.12 -14.48 3.06
N ASP A 67 -9.48 -15.64 3.23
CA ASP A 67 -9.65 -16.48 4.42
C ASP A 67 -8.91 -15.92 5.64
N LYS A 68 -7.72 -15.36 5.44
CA LYS A 68 -6.90 -14.73 6.48
C LYS A 68 -6.69 -13.24 6.22
N VAL A 69 -6.40 -12.47 7.28
CA VAL A 69 -6.01 -11.05 7.16
C VAL A 69 -4.62 -10.96 6.54
N LEU A 70 -4.37 -9.92 5.76
CA LEU A 70 -3.05 -9.52 5.29
C LEU A 70 -2.60 -8.30 6.09
N TYR A 71 -1.58 -8.45 6.90
CA TYR A 71 -0.86 -7.34 7.51
C TYR A 71 0.27 -6.91 6.59
N VAL A 72 0.40 -5.60 6.39
CA VAL A 72 1.41 -5.01 5.52
C VAL A 72 2.31 -4.11 6.36
N ASP A 73 3.58 -4.48 6.42
CA ASP A 73 4.67 -3.70 7.01
C ASP A 73 5.36 -2.91 5.89
N TRP A 74 5.21 -1.59 5.91
CA TRP A 74 5.69 -0.64 4.90
C TRP A 74 7.07 -0.04 5.28
#